data_AF-A0A081C4J2-F1
#
_entry.id   AF-A0A081C4J2-F1
#
_cell.length_a   1.000
_cell.length_b   1.000
_cell.length_c   1.000
_cell.angle_alpha   90.00
_cell.angle_beta   90.00
_cell.angle_gamma   90.00
#
_symmetry.space_group_name_H-M   'P 1'
#
loop_
_entity.id
_entity.type
_entity.pdbx_description
1 polymer ?
#
loop_
_entity_poly.entity_id
_entity_poly.type
_entity_poly.pdbx_seq_one_letter_code
_entity_poly.pdbx_strand_id
1 'polypeptide(L)'
;MPFQLPAKDIFPNTAVRYPNLWILVSERLAANYWRALKFAVERLEESAEMFNDYGYFHTAEGCDAVGRRRGLSYVELGENGEFSHDHELHLRFYTHALRELSPVTIDGLPYYPIAISVHFEVDRPAYLHPYVDDCPVCGCTGEYAQYDDPAARNRASNLKNERIHDPLGLEAALYGTIRGKRIALIQGLDRFRAEYAMRIEEFESPRADINTAKLGLVYFT
;
A
#
# COMPACT_ATOMS: atom_id res chain seq x y z
N MET A 1 -25.19 -3.42 0.72
CA MET A 1 -24.63 -2.20 0.09
C MET A 1 -23.11 -2.29 0.12
N PRO A 2 -22.43 -1.89 -0.96
CA PRO A 2 -20.97 -1.90 -1.03
C PRO A 2 -20.37 -0.92 -0.02
N PHE A 3 -19.10 -1.12 0.35
CA PHE A 3 -18.40 -0.22 1.24
C PHE A 3 -18.26 1.16 0.61
N GLN A 4 -18.67 2.20 1.32
CA GLN A 4 -18.47 3.58 0.89
C GLN A 4 -17.17 4.11 1.48
N LEU A 5 -16.21 4.40 0.60
CA LEU A 5 -14.95 5.02 0.97
C LEU A 5 -15.21 6.38 1.65
N PRO A 6 -14.60 6.68 2.81
CA PRO A 6 -14.76 7.99 3.44
C PRO A 6 -14.08 9.09 2.60
N ALA A 7 -14.47 10.35 2.80
CA ALA A 7 -13.85 11.50 2.15
C ALA A 7 -12.39 11.69 2.62
N LYS A 8 -11.51 12.25 1.78
CA LYS A 8 -10.09 12.45 2.15
C LYS A 8 -9.88 13.33 3.39
N ASP A 9 -10.80 14.24 3.67
CA ASP A 9 -10.71 15.22 4.76
C ASP A 9 -10.81 14.62 6.17
N ILE A 10 -11.20 13.34 6.30
CA ILE A 10 -11.11 12.63 7.58
C ILE A 10 -9.66 12.32 7.98
N PHE A 11 -8.75 12.28 7.01
CA PHE A 11 -7.34 12.04 7.24
C PHE A 11 -6.60 13.35 7.52
N PRO A 12 -5.48 13.33 8.27
CA PRO A 12 -4.70 14.54 8.50
C PRO A 12 -4.32 15.23 7.19
N ASN A 13 -4.32 16.56 7.18
CA ASN A 13 -3.93 17.35 6.01
C ASN A 13 -2.48 17.12 5.55
N THR A 14 -1.65 16.55 6.42
CA THR A 14 -0.29 16.10 6.13
C THR A 14 -0.23 14.76 5.38
N ALA A 15 -1.36 14.03 5.29
CA ALA A 15 -1.50 12.85 4.45
C ALA A 15 -1.56 13.26 2.97
N VAL A 16 -0.40 13.19 2.32
CA VAL A 16 -0.24 13.59 0.92
C VAL A 16 -1.11 12.70 0.02
N ARG A 17 -1.16 11.39 0.29
CA ARG A 17 -1.89 10.38 -0.48
C ARG A 17 -3.12 9.86 0.26
N TYR A 18 -4.18 9.59 -0.49
CA TYR A 18 -5.34 8.85 0.00
C TYR A 18 -4.97 7.37 0.23
N PRO A 19 -5.44 6.70 1.30
CA PRO A 19 -5.18 5.28 1.52
C PRO A 19 -5.69 4.40 0.37
N ASN A 20 -4.78 3.68 -0.28
CA ASN A 20 -5.06 2.83 -1.43
C ASN A 20 -5.39 1.37 -1.07
N LEU A 21 -5.12 0.93 0.17
CA LEU A 21 -5.49 -0.40 0.67
C LEU A 21 -6.43 -0.28 1.86
N TRP A 22 -7.55 -0.98 1.79
CA TRP A 22 -8.55 -1.05 2.86
C TRP A 22 -8.78 -2.50 3.27
N ILE A 23 -8.50 -2.83 4.52
CA ILE A 23 -8.78 -4.14 5.08
C ILE A 23 -10.03 -4.02 5.96
N LEU A 24 -11.08 -4.74 5.57
CA LEU A 24 -12.39 -4.77 6.22
C LEU A 24 -12.50 -6.09 6.98
N VAL A 25 -12.39 -6.03 8.32
CA VAL A 25 -12.43 -7.21 9.18
C VAL A 25 -13.80 -7.33 9.85
N SER A 26 -14.49 -8.43 9.58
CA SER A 26 -15.80 -8.76 10.17
C SER A 26 -15.73 -8.86 11.69
N GLU A 27 -16.79 -8.44 12.38
CA GLU A 27 -16.90 -8.61 13.85
C GLU A 27 -16.86 -10.08 14.29
N ARG A 28 -17.12 -11.02 13.36
CA ARG A 28 -17.01 -12.47 13.63
C ARG A 28 -15.55 -12.89 13.86
N LEU A 29 -14.59 -12.20 13.27
CA LEU A 29 -13.16 -12.47 13.41
C LEU A 29 -12.51 -11.64 14.53
N ALA A 30 -13.04 -10.45 14.80
CA ALA A 30 -12.52 -9.54 15.80
C ALA A 30 -13.64 -8.87 16.59
N ALA A 31 -13.60 -8.93 17.92
CA ALA A 31 -14.68 -8.38 18.76
C ALA A 31 -14.68 -6.85 18.90
N ASN A 32 -13.68 -6.15 18.35
CA ASN A 32 -13.57 -4.70 18.36
C ASN A 32 -12.49 -4.23 17.36
N TYR A 33 -12.47 -2.93 17.11
CA TYR A 33 -11.51 -2.29 16.20
C TYR A 33 -10.03 -2.62 16.50
N TRP A 34 -9.62 -2.64 17.76
CA TRP A 34 -8.23 -2.95 18.12
C TRP A 34 -7.84 -4.40 17.78
N ARG A 35 -8.76 -5.34 17.99
CA ARG A 35 -8.56 -6.73 17.57
C ARG A 35 -8.55 -6.88 16.05
N ALA A 36 -9.36 -6.09 15.34
CA ALA A 36 -9.37 -6.07 13.88
C ALA A 36 -8.08 -5.49 13.31
N LEU A 37 -7.58 -4.39 13.89
CA LEU A 37 -6.28 -3.81 13.53
C LEU A 37 -5.15 -4.82 13.77
N LYS A 38 -5.11 -5.46 14.94
CA LYS A 38 -4.13 -6.52 15.24
C LYS A 38 -4.20 -7.64 14.21
N PHE A 39 -5.39 -8.12 13.90
CA PHE A 39 -5.61 -9.14 12.86
C PHE A 39 -5.04 -8.69 11.51
N ALA A 40 -5.38 -7.49 11.05
CA ALA A 40 -4.91 -6.96 9.76
C ALA A 40 -3.38 -6.83 9.72
N VAL A 41 -2.77 -6.31 10.79
CA VAL A 41 -1.31 -6.18 10.92
C VAL A 41 -0.64 -7.55 10.90
N GLU A 42 -1.10 -8.52 11.69
CA GLU A 42 -0.54 -9.88 11.71
C GLU A 42 -0.59 -10.55 10.34
N ARG A 43 -1.70 -10.37 9.59
CA ARG A 43 -1.79 -10.89 8.22
C ARG A 43 -0.82 -10.19 7.26
N LEU A 44 -0.57 -8.90 7.42
CA LEU A 44 0.43 -8.18 6.63
C LEU A 44 1.86 -8.61 6.99
N GLU A 45 2.16 -8.78 8.28
CA GLU A 45 3.45 -9.31 8.75
C GLU A 45 3.70 -10.72 8.19
N GLU A 46 2.71 -11.60 8.24
CA GLU A 46 2.81 -12.96 7.73
C GLU A 46 2.84 -13.07 6.20
N SER A 47 2.31 -12.08 5.46
CA SER A 47 2.27 -12.11 3.99
C SER A 47 3.40 -11.33 3.34
N ALA A 48 3.99 -10.36 4.02
CA ALA A 48 5.04 -9.51 3.46
C ALA A 48 6.34 -9.51 4.28
N GLU A 49 6.43 -10.33 5.35
CA GLU A 49 7.52 -10.28 6.33
C GLU A 49 7.78 -8.83 6.82
N MET A 50 6.69 -8.07 6.93
CA MET A 50 6.74 -6.66 7.27
C MET A 50 7.30 -6.49 8.69
N PHE A 51 8.23 -5.55 8.83
CA PHE A 51 8.62 -5.02 10.13
C PHE A 51 7.78 -3.77 10.40
N ASN A 52 6.96 -3.82 11.44
CA ASN A 52 6.15 -2.71 11.90
C ASN A 52 6.85 -1.99 13.07
N ASP A 53 6.84 -0.66 13.06
CA ASP A 53 7.37 0.17 14.15
C ASP A 53 6.26 0.79 15.03
N TYR A 54 5.08 0.15 15.06
CA TYR A 54 3.94 0.52 15.88
C TYR A 54 4.34 0.92 17.31
N GLY A 55 4.20 2.22 17.64
CA GLY A 55 4.57 2.78 18.94
C GLY A 55 5.81 3.68 18.95
N TYR A 56 6.57 3.76 17.86
CA TYR A 56 7.50 4.88 17.64
C TYR A 56 6.72 6.09 17.09
N PHE A 57 7.09 7.29 17.50
CA PHE A 57 6.38 8.52 17.12
C PHE A 57 6.66 8.85 15.65
N HIS A 58 5.74 8.50 14.75
CA HIS A 58 5.85 8.83 13.33
C HIS A 58 5.01 10.07 13.01
N THR A 59 5.65 11.20 12.75
CA THR A 59 5.00 12.40 12.22
C THR A 59 5.10 12.51 10.70
N ALA A 60 5.66 11.50 10.03
CA ALA A 60 5.81 11.50 8.58
C ALA A 60 4.46 11.27 7.90
N GLU A 61 3.99 12.27 7.14
CA GLU A 61 2.78 12.19 6.30
C GLU A 61 1.47 11.88 7.07
N GLY A 62 1.41 12.22 8.35
CA GLY A 62 0.18 12.16 9.15
C GLY A 62 -0.38 10.76 9.41
N CYS A 63 0.42 9.70 9.19
CA CYS A 63 0.02 8.34 9.56
C CYS A 63 0.28 8.06 11.05
N ASP A 64 -0.43 7.10 11.62
CA ASP A 64 -0.27 6.71 13.04
C ASP A 64 0.87 5.70 13.25
N ALA A 65 1.18 4.90 12.22
CA ALA A 65 2.22 3.88 12.25
C ALA A 65 2.76 3.57 10.85
N VAL A 66 3.98 3.02 10.78
CA VAL A 66 4.61 2.60 9.54
C VAL A 66 4.95 1.11 9.59
N GLY A 67 4.71 0.44 8.47
CA GLY A 67 5.20 -0.89 8.19
C GLY A 67 6.15 -0.84 7.00
N ARG A 68 7.20 -1.66 7.01
CA ARG A 68 8.09 -1.77 5.86
C ARG A 68 8.64 -3.18 5.66
N ARG A 69 8.84 -3.56 4.41
CA ARG A 69 9.67 -4.68 4.01
C ARG A 69 10.71 -4.19 3.00
N ARG A 70 11.97 -4.30 3.37
CA ARG A 70 13.14 -3.92 2.55
C ARG A 70 13.75 -5.16 1.90
N GLY A 71 14.61 -4.95 0.91
CA GLY A 71 15.39 -6.05 0.31
C GLY A 71 14.58 -6.90 -0.66
N LEU A 72 13.63 -6.30 -1.38
CA LEU A 72 12.62 -7.05 -2.13
C LEU A 72 13.07 -7.43 -3.54
N SER A 73 13.84 -6.57 -4.21
CA SER A 73 14.23 -6.79 -5.59
C SER A 73 15.42 -5.89 -5.92
N TYR A 74 16.61 -6.46 -5.83
CA TYR A 74 17.80 -5.77 -6.32
C TYR A 74 17.81 -5.75 -7.85
N VAL A 75 18.07 -4.57 -8.43
CA VAL A 75 18.19 -4.37 -9.87
C VAL A 75 19.54 -3.73 -10.15
N GLU A 76 20.31 -4.36 -11.04
CA GLU A 76 21.53 -3.78 -11.58
C GLU A 76 21.21 -2.91 -12.80
N LEU A 77 21.58 -1.63 -12.76
CA LEU A 77 21.33 -0.67 -13.84
C LEU A 77 22.50 0.30 -14.02
N GLY A 78 22.67 0.76 -15.25
CA GLY A 78 23.83 1.56 -15.66
C GLY A 78 25.00 0.69 -16.12
N GLU A 79 25.93 1.27 -16.86
CA GLU A 79 27.07 0.52 -17.42
C GLU A 79 28.03 0.02 -16.33
N ASN A 80 28.08 0.71 -15.18
CA ASN A 80 28.92 0.40 -14.03
C ASN A 80 28.10 0.20 -12.74
N GLY A 81 26.80 -0.04 -12.86
CA GLY A 81 25.92 -0.16 -11.70
C GLY A 81 25.60 1.18 -11.01
N GLU A 82 25.84 2.31 -11.67
CA GLU A 82 25.63 3.65 -11.11
C GLU A 82 24.16 3.97 -10.80
N PHE A 83 23.24 3.18 -11.32
CA PHE A 83 21.80 3.27 -11.07
C PHE A 83 21.24 2.03 -10.37
N SER A 84 22.10 1.13 -9.90
CA SER A 84 21.67 -0.07 -9.19
C SER A 84 21.00 0.29 -7.87
N HIS A 85 19.90 -0.37 -7.56
CA HIS A 85 19.15 -0.13 -6.34
C HIS A 85 18.30 -1.34 -5.93
N ASP A 86 17.90 -1.35 -4.67
CA ASP A 86 16.91 -2.28 -4.14
C ASP A 86 15.56 -1.58 -3.98
N HIS A 87 14.54 -2.37 -3.65
CA HIS A 87 13.18 -1.91 -3.46
C HIS A 87 12.64 -2.26 -2.10
N GLU A 88 11.67 -1.46 -1.66
CA GLU A 88 10.95 -1.66 -0.42
C GLU A 88 9.44 -1.47 -0.60
N LEU A 89 8.66 -2.26 0.14
CA LEU A 89 7.23 -2.08 0.33
C LEU A 89 7.04 -1.32 1.63
N HIS A 90 6.33 -0.21 1.57
CA HIS A 90 5.95 0.59 2.73
C HIS A 90 4.45 0.60 2.91
N LEU A 91 4.05 0.70 4.16
CA LEU A 91 2.67 0.72 4.59
C LEU A 91 2.52 1.85 5.62
N ARG A 92 1.59 2.78 5.40
CA ARG A 92 1.24 3.84 6.35
C ARG A 92 -0.17 3.63 6.85
N PHE A 93 -0.33 3.42 8.15
CA PHE A 93 -1.63 3.11 8.76
C PHE A 93 -2.33 4.39 9.23
N TYR A 94 -3.62 4.52 8.95
CA TYR A 94 -4.47 5.64 9.37
C TYR A 94 -5.60 5.13 10.29
N THR A 95 -5.22 4.81 11.51
CA THR A 95 -6.06 4.15 12.52
C THR A 95 -6.94 5.12 13.32
N HIS A 96 -6.45 6.31 13.65
CA HIS A 96 -7.15 7.29 14.49
C HIS A 96 -8.37 7.86 13.77
N ALA A 97 -8.22 8.19 12.48
CA ALA A 97 -9.30 8.74 11.64
C ALA A 97 -10.53 7.81 11.52
N LEU A 98 -10.33 6.50 11.71
CA LEU A 98 -11.37 5.49 11.46
C LEU A 98 -12.04 4.97 12.73
N ARG A 99 -11.47 5.22 13.90
CA ARG A 99 -11.98 4.68 15.16
C ARG A 99 -13.42 5.11 15.44
N GLU A 100 -13.77 6.35 15.12
CA GLU A 100 -15.12 6.91 15.31
C GLU A 100 -16.09 6.53 14.19
N LEU A 101 -15.58 6.07 13.06
CA LEU A 101 -16.34 5.66 11.89
C LEU A 101 -16.59 4.14 11.85
N SER A 102 -16.24 3.44 12.92
CA SER A 102 -16.26 1.98 13.03
C SER A 102 -17.22 1.49 14.12
N PRO A 103 -17.94 0.36 13.92
CA PRO A 103 -17.98 -0.47 12.71
C PRO A 103 -18.83 0.15 11.60
N VAL A 104 -18.58 -0.27 10.36
CA VAL A 104 -19.44 0.03 9.19
C VAL A 104 -20.26 -1.20 8.83
N THR A 105 -21.50 -1.00 8.39
CA THR A 105 -22.36 -2.10 7.94
C THR A 105 -22.25 -2.28 6.42
N ILE A 106 -21.83 -3.47 5.99
CA ILE A 106 -21.69 -3.86 4.59
C ILE A 106 -22.51 -5.14 4.40
N ASP A 107 -23.46 -5.10 3.46
CA ASP A 107 -24.38 -6.22 3.20
C ASP A 107 -25.05 -6.81 4.47
N GLY A 108 -25.34 -5.95 5.46
CA GLY A 108 -25.97 -6.33 6.72
C GLY A 108 -25.01 -6.92 7.77
N LEU A 109 -23.71 -6.98 7.48
CA LEU A 109 -22.68 -7.44 8.39
C LEU A 109 -21.79 -6.28 8.86
N PRO A 110 -21.42 -6.24 10.14
CA PRO A 110 -20.53 -5.21 10.67
C PRO A 110 -19.06 -5.55 10.39
N TYR A 111 -18.31 -4.55 9.91
CA TYR A 111 -16.89 -4.62 9.61
C TYR A 111 -16.13 -3.46 10.27
N TYR A 112 -14.89 -3.72 10.65
CA TYR A 112 -13.92 -2.71 11.09
C TYR A 112 -12.98 -2.36 9.92
N PRO A 113 -13.06 -1.14 9.35
CA PRO A 113 -12.19 -0.69 8.28
C PRO A 113 -10.81 -0.27 8.80
N ILE A 114 -9.75 -0.81 8.20
CA ILE A 114 -8.36 -0.41 8.41
C ILE A 114 -7.84 0.20 7.11
N ALA A 115 -7.51 1.49 7.13
CA ALA A 115 -6.97 2.19 5.96
C ALA A 115 -5.45 2.27 5.99
N ILE A 116 -4.86 1.95 4.84
CA ILE A 116 -3.41 1.84 4.67
C ILE A 116 -3.04 2.52 3.34
N SER A 117 -2.05 3.41 3.36
CA SER A 117 -1.36 3.83 2.14
C SER A 117 -0.16 2.91 1.94
N VAL A 118 -0.22 2.08 0.92
CA VAL A 118 0.84 1.15 0.52
C VAL A 118 1.56 1.68 -0.72
N HIS A 119 2.89 1.61 -0.71
CA HIS A 119 3.70 2.04 -1.85
C HIS A 119 4.93 1.14 -2.00
N PHE A 120 5.25 0.78 -3.24
CA PHE A 120 6.47 0.04 -3.59
C PHE A 120 7.43 1.00 -4.28
N GLU A 121 8.53 1.33 -3.61
CA GLU A 121 9.49 2.33 -4.07
C GLU A 121 10.93 1.83 -3.93
N VAL A 122 11.87 2.66 -4.40
CA VAL A 122 13.30 2.43 -4.25
C VAL A 122 13.68 2.51 -2.75
N ASP A 123 14.49 1.57 -2.28
CA ASP A 123 14.93 1.52 -0.89
C ASP A 123 15.78 2.74 -0.50
N ARG A 124 15.57 3.24 0.72
CA ARG A 124 16.19 4.45 1.27
C ARG A 124 17.62 4.21 1.79
N PRO A 125 18.47 5.25 1.81
CA PRO A 125 18.13 6.68 1.65
C PRO A 125 18.23 7.21 0.21
N ALA A 126 17.38 8.18 -0.12
CA ALA A 126 17.21 8.76 -1.47
C ALA A 126 18.46 9.44 -2.07
N TYR A 127 19.44 9.85 -1.25
CA TYR A 127 20.71 10.44 -1.74
C TYR A 127 21.71 9.38 -2.24
N LEU A 128 21.49 8.11 -1.91
CA LEU A 128 22.27 6.97 -2.41
C LEU A 128 21.54 6.22 -3.53
N HIS A 129 20.27 6.54 -3.77
CA HIS A 129 19.39 5.74 -4.60
C HIS A 129 18.49 6.68 -5.42
N PRO A 130 18.93 7.11 -6.62
CA PRO A 130 18.11 7.95 -7.46
C PRO A 130 16.87 7.15 -7.87
N TYR A 131 15.72 7.82 -7.88
CA TYR A 131 14.59 7.30 -8.63
C TYR A 131 15.02 7.08 -10.09
N VAL A 132 14.75 5.92 -10.69
CA VAL A 132 15.20 5.60 -12.05
C VAL A 132 14.01 5.22 -12.92
N ASP A 133 13.68 6.07 -13.89
CA ASP A 133 12.54 5.82 -14.78
C ASP A 133 12.73 4.58 -15.65
N ASP A 134 13.97 4.22 -15.95
CA ASP A 134 14.32 3.04 -16.73
C ASP A 134 14.22 1.73 -15.92
N CYS A 135 13.96 1.80 -14.62
CA CYS A 135 13.85 0.60 -13.80
C CYS A 135 12.69 -0.30 -14.28
N PRO A 136 12.95 -1.57 -14.63
CA PRO A 136 11.91 -2.49 -15.10
C PRO A 136 10.94 -2.91 -14.00
N VAL A 137 11.24 -2.58 -12.74
CA VAL A 137 10.44 -2.91 -11.56
C VAL A 137 9.58 -1.71 -11.14
N CYS A 138 10.18 -0.56 -10.81
CA CYS A 138 9.45 0.60 -10.27
C CYS A 138 9.40 1.85 -11.17
N GLY A 139 10.01 1.80 -12.35
CA GLY A 139 10.16 2.95 -13.26
C GLY A 139 8.98 3.17 -14.23
N CYS A 140 9.11 4.16 -15.10
CA CYS A 140 8.15 4.46 -16.17
C CYS A 140 8.36 3.53 -17.38
N THR A 141 8.26 2.22 -17.16
CA THR A 141 8.42 1.19 -18.20
C THR A 141 7.11 0.44 -18.44
N GLY A 142 7.00 -0.26 -19.58
CA GLY A 142 5.84 -1.09 -19.91
C GLY A 142 4.52 -0.30 -19.90
N GLU A 143 3.54 -0.78 -19.13
CA GLU A 143 2.22 -0.11 -18.99
C GLU A 143 2.29 1.26 -18.29
N TYR A 144 3.44 1.67 -17.75
CA TYR A 144 3.65 2.98 -17.11
C TYR A 144 4.48 3.94 -17.97
N ALA A 145 4.81 3.57 -19.21
CA ALA A 145 5.64 4.39 -20.10
C ALA A 145 5.02 5.77 -20.41
N GLN A 146 3.70 5.89 -20.37
CA GLN A 146 3.01 7.19 -20.54
C GLN A 146 3.29 8.20 -19.42
N TYR A 147 3.89 7.78 -18.31
CA TYR A 147 4.27 8.67 -17.20
C TYR A 147 5.74 9.09 -17.25
N ASP A 148 6.48 8.69 -18.30
CA ASP A 148 7.82 9.21 -18.55
C ASP A 148 7.73 10.70 -18.94
N ASP A 149 8.24 11.55 -18.06
CA ASP A 149 8.38 12.98 -18.28
C ASP A 149 9.86 13.34 -18.26
N PRO A 150 10.45 13.73 -19.41
CA PRO A 150 11.84 14.15 -19.50
C PRO A 150 12.24 15.25 -18.50
N ALA A 151 11.31 16.14 -18.13
CA ALA A 151 11.57 17.22 -17.18
C ALA A 151 11.62 16.75 -15.72
N ALA A 152 10.94 15.64 -15.42
CA ALA A 152 10.90 15.00 -14.11
C ALA A 152 11.67 13.68 -14.08
N ARG A 153 12.49 13.41 -15.11
CA ARG A 153 13.21 12.14 -15.23
C ARG A 153 14.16 11.95 -14.07
N ASN A 154 14.12 10.75 -13.48
CA ASN A 154 14.93 10.37 -12.32
C ASN A 154 14.71 11.26 -11.08
N ARG A 155 13.56 11.94 -10.98
CA ARG A 155 13.15 12.71 -9.80
C ARG A 155 11.96 12.06 -9.13
N ALA A 156 11.96 12.07 -7.80
CA ALA A 156 10.75 11.77 -7.03
C ALA A 156 9.68 12.81 -7.38
N SER A 157 8.51 12.35 -7.83
CA SER A 157 7.36 13.21 -8.11
C SER A 157 6.11 12.56 -7.54
N ASN A 158 5.22 13.38 -6.98
CA ASN A 158 3.96 12.88 -6.43
C ASN A 158 3.14 12.13 -7.50
N LEU A 159 3.19 12.59 -8.75
CA LEU A 159 2.52 11.92 -9.85
C LEU A 159 3.01 10.48 -10.02
N LYS A 160 4.32 10.22 -10.01
CA LYS A 160 4.88 8.87 -10.15
C LYS A 160 4.56 8.00 -8.93
N ASN A 161 4.56 8.59 -7.73
CA ASN A 161 4.14 7.87 -6.53
C ASN A 161 2.67 7.42 -6.66
N GLU A 162 1.77 8.35 -6.98
CA GLU A 162 0.33 8.12 -7.11
C GLU A 162 -0.06 7.20 -8.28
N ARG A 163 0.69 7.26 -9.39
CA ARG A 163 0.36 6.55 -10.64
C ARG A 163 1.13 5.26 -10.85
N ILE A 164 2.25 5.05 -10.13
CA ILE A 164 3.13 3.90 -10.31
C ILE A 164 3.35 3.20 -8.97
N HIS A 165 3.98 3.87 -7.99
CA HIS A 165 4.39 3.20 -6.74
C HIS A 165 3.23 2.77 -5.86
N ASP A 166 2.15 3.52 -5.83
CA ASP A 166 0.93 3.16 -5.13
C ASP A 166 0.27 1.91 -5.76
N PRO A 167 -0.03 1.87 -7.09
CA PRO A 167 -0.48 0.65 -7.75
C PRO A 167 0.42 -0.57 -7.55
N LEU A 168 1.74 -0.36 -7.64
CA LEU A 168 2.71 -1.43 -7.43
C LEU A 168 2.75 -1.90 -5.97
N GLY A 169 2.66 -0.98 -5.00
CA GLY A 169 2.53 -1.29 -3.59
C GLY A 169 1.25 -2.07 -3.28
N LEU A 170 0.16 -1.71 -3.94
CA LEU A 170 -1.12 -2.40 -3.82
C LEU A 170 -1.02 -3.82 -4.38
N GLU A 171 -0.48 -3.99 -5.58
CA GLU A 171 -0.26 -5.30 -6.20
C GLU A 171 0.62 -6.20 -5.32
N ALA A 172 1.71 -5.65 -4.76
CA ALA A 172 2.58 -6.39 -3.85
C ALA A 172 1.85 -6.80 -2.58
N ALA A 173 1.10 -5.88 -1.94
CA ALA A 173 0.37 -6.17 -0.72
C ALA A 173 -0.75 -7.21 -0.93
N LEU A 174 -1.45 -7.13 -2.06
CA LEU A 174 -2.56 -8.04 -2.36
C LEU A 174 -2.06 -9.41 -2.85
N TYR A 175 -1.11 -9.45 -3.78
CA TYR A 175 -0.78 -10.65 -4.54
C TYR A 175 0.68 -11.09 -4.42
N GLY A 176 1.54 -10.31 -3.77
CA GLY A 176 2.97 -10.61 -3.73
C GLY A 176 3.62 -10.53 -5.11
N THR A 177 3.07 -9.69 -5.99
CA THR A 177 3.57 -9.49 -7.35
C THR A 177 3.86 -8.03 -7.62
N ILE A 178 4.77 -7.79 -8.56
CA ILE A 178 5.02 -6.49 -9.18
C ILE A 178 4.96 -6.71 -10.69
N ARG A 179 4.06 -6.00 -11.38
CA ARG A 179 3.84 -6.13 -12.83
C ARG A 179 3.54 -7.57 -13.24
N GLY A 180 2.74 -8.26 -12.43
CA GLY A 180 2.34 -9.66 -12.61
C GLY A 180 3.43 -10.69 -12.28
N LYS A 181 4.63 -10.26 -11.83
CA LYS A 181 5.73 -11.17 -11.49
C LYS A 181 5.87 -11.32 -9.98
N ARG A 182 6.04 -12.57 -9.51
CA ARG A 182 6.22 -12.87 -8.08
C ARG A 182 7.48 -12.24 -7.52
N ILE A 183 7.37 -11.68 -6.32
CA ILE A 183 8.49 -11.26 -5.48
C ILE A 183 8.71 -12.32 -4.42
N ALA A 184 9.93 -12.87 -4.32
CA ALA A 184 10.20 -14.07 -3.51
C ALA A 184 9.86 -13.92 -2.03
N LEU A 185 10.00 -12.70 -1.47
CA LEU A 185 9.84 -12.41 -0.04
C LEU A 185 8.46 -11.86 0.33
N ILE A 186 7.53 -11.76 -0.63
CA ILE A 186 6.16 -11.32 -0.39
C ILE A 186 5.20 -12.32 -1.02
N GLN A 187 4.30 -12.86 -0.20
CA GLN A 187 3.25 -13.78 -0.63
C GLN A 187 1.95 -13.06 -1.01
N GLY A 188 1.71 -11.88 -0.42
CA GLY A 188 0.49 -11.09 -0.58
C GLY A 188 -0.68 -11.62 0.24
N LEU A 189 -1.65 -10.77 0.55
CA LEU A 189 -2.84 -11.09 1.34
C LEU A 189 -3.71 -12.20 0.70
N ASP A 190 -3.68 -12.36 -0.61
CA ASP A 190 -4.42 -13.38 -1.36
C ASP A 190 -4.11 -14.81 -0.89
N ARG A 191 -2.93 -15.04 -0.29
CA ARG A 191 -2.56 -16.33 0.31
C ARG A 191 -3.57 -16.84 1.35
N PHE A 192 -4.27 -15.92 2.01
CA PHE A 192 -5.17 -16.23 3.13
C PHE A 192 -6.56 -16.71 2.69
N ARG A 193 -6.85 -16.76 1.38
CA ARG A 193 -8.12 -17.31 0.87
C ARG A 193 -8.36 -18.77 1.26
N ALA A 194 -7.29 -19.53 1.50
CA ALA A 194 -7.40 -20.92 1.95
C ALA A 194 -7.77 -21.03 3.44
N GLU A 195 -7.53 -19.98 4.22
CA GLU A 195 -7.69 -19.95 5.67
C GLU A 195 -8.94 -19.16 6.11
N TYR A 196 -9.36 -18.17 5.31
CA TYR A 196 -10.45 -17.27 5.62
C TYR A 196 -11.43 -17.12 4.47
N ALA A 197 -12.71 -16.90 4.80
CA ALA A 197 -13.69 -16.40 3.85
C ALA A 197 -13.30 -14.97 3.47
N MET A 198 -12.66 -14.84 2.30
CA MET A 198 -12.01 -13.61 1.87
C MET A 198 -12.44 -13.20 0.47
N ARG A 199 -12.68 -11.90 0.29
CA ARG A 199 -12.88 -11.26 -1.02
C ARG A 199 -11.86 -10.14 -1.18
N ILE A 200 -11.31 -10.00 -2.38
CA ILE A 200 -10.47 -8.86 -2.77
C ILE A 200 -11.17 -8.20 -3.94
N GLU A 201 -11.30 -6.88 -3.89
CA GLU A 201 -11.83 -6.04 -4.96
C GLU A 201 -10.80 -4.97 -5.29
N GLU A 202 -10.57 -4.74 -6.58
CA GLU A 202 -9.69 -3.68 -7.07
C GLU A 202 -10.46 -2.78 -8.03
N PHE A 203 -10.20 -1.48 -7.96
CA PHE A 203 -10.81 -0.52 -8.89
C PHE A 203 -9.94 0.73 -9.03
N GLU A 204 -10.14 1.42 -10.15
CA GLU A 204 -9.57 2.74 -10.38
C GLU A 204 -10.26 3.79 -9.52
N SER A 205 -9.53 4.85 -9.19
CA SER A 205 -10.02 5.89 -8.28
C SER A 205 -11.34 6.53 -8.76
N PRO A 206 -12.43 6.36 -7.99
CA PRO A 206 -13.77 6.73 -8.44
C PRO A 206 -14.12 8.20 -8.21
N ARG A 207 -13.27 8.95 -7.48
CA ARG A 207 -13.56 10.32 -7.03
C ARG A 207 -12.34 11.22 -7.13
N ALA A 208 -12.58 12.52 -7.30
CA ALA A 208 -11.53 13.53 -7.44
C ALA A 208 -10.69 13.76 -6.17
N ASP A 209 -11.22 13.44 -4.98
CA ASP A 209 -10.49 13.55 -3.71
C ASP A 209 -9.48 12.41 -3.49
N ILE A 210 -9.56 11.35 -4.29
CA ILE A 210 -8.68 10.19 -4.23
C ILE A 210 -7.58 10.36 -5.29
N ASN A 211 -6.37 10.69 -4.83
CA ASN A 211 -5.24 11.01 -5.72
C ASN A 211 -4.36 9.82 -6.10
N THR A 212 -4.53 8.65 -5.47
CA THR A 212 -3.88 7.41 -5.91
C THR A 212 -4.55 6.87 -7.19
N ALA A 213 -3.90 6.03 -8.01
CA ALA A 213 -4.52 5.53 -9.25
C ALA A 213 -5.40 4.29 -9.06
N LYS A 214 -5.06 3.42 -8.10
CA LYS A 214 -5.76 2.16 -7.84
C LYS A 214 -6.07 2.03 -6.36
N LEU A 215 -7.18 1.37 -6.07
CA LEU A 215 -7.64 1.05 -4.72
C LEU A 215 -7.88 -0.46 -4.61
N GLY A 216 -7.61 -1.01 -3.43
CA GLY A 216 -7.95 -2.39 -3.09
C GLY A 216 -8.76 -2.46 -1.81
N LEU A 217 -9.86 -3.21 -1.84
CA LEU A 217 -10.66 -3.58 -0.68
C LEU A 217 -10.47 -5.07 -0.39
N VAL A 218 -10.13 -5.39 0.84
CA VAL A 218 -9.92 -6.76 1.30
C VAL A 218 -10.92 -7.05 2.41
N TYR A 219 -11.86 -7.95 2.15
CA TYR A 219 -12.87 -8.36 3.11
C TYR A 219 -12.44 -9.66 3.76
N PHE A 220 -12.32 -9.68 5.09
CA PHE A 220 -12.18 -10.88 5.90
C PHE A 220 -13.47 -11.10 6.68
N THR A 221 -14.15 -12.25 6.47
CA THR A 221 -15.48 -12.52 7.04
C THR A 221 -15.49 -13.62 8.08
#